data_AF-B4NZ44-F1
#
_entry.id   AF-B4NZ44-F1
#
_cell.length_a   1.000
_cell.length_b   1.000
_cell.length_c   1.000
_cell.angle_alpha   90.00
_cell.angle_beta   90.00
_cell.angle_gamma   90.00
#
_symmetry.space_group_name_H-M   'P 1'
#
loop_
_entity.id
_entity.type
_entity.pdbx_description
1 polymer ?
#
loop_
_entity_poly.entity_id
_entity_poly.type
_entity_poly.pdbx_seq_one_letter_code
_entity_poly.pdbx_strand_id
1 'polypeptide(L)'
;MKQFHTPGAPKLVAFHGKPSEVRELQVPGRVNHRNVRICDRHNYFKNFDPLLKEAAFKVIRSDGYRSSQEKVLRLLSALKIKPSIYAVKSLSIERLICIELNCDFDVVLLALESQIYNEVIKYFTDMLV
;
A
#
# COMPACT_ATOMS: atom_id res chain seq x y z
N MET A 1 -48.70 -7.85 -37.71
CA MET A 1 -49.44 -7.72 -36.44
C MET A 1 -48.50 -7.23 -35.35
N LYS A 2 -49.03 -6.40 -34.46
CA LYS A 2 -48.37 -5.61 -33.41
C LYS A 2 -47.72 -6.48 -32.32
N GLN A 3 -46.70 -5.93 -31.66
CA GLN A 3 -46.10 -6.41 -30.42
C GLN A 3 -47.12 -6.43 -29.27
N PHE A 4 -46.96 -7.37 -28.31
CA PHE A 4 -47.33 -7.20 -26.90
C PHE A 4 -46.36 -7.99 -25.99
N HIS A 5 -45.89 -7.32 -24.92
CA HIS A 5 -45.10 -7.83 -23.79
C HIS A 5 -45.84 -8.94 -23.03
N THR A 6 -45.17 -9.97 -22.47
CA THR A 6 -44.45 -9.94 -21.17
C THR A 6 -43.79 -11.31 -20.91
N PRO A 7 -42.63 -11.42 -20.25
CA PRO A 7 -42.21 -12.68 -19.63
C PRO A 7 -42.50 -12.68 -18.12
N GLY A 8 -43.42 -13.54 -17.70
CA GLY A 8 -43.62 -13.93 -16.32
C GLY A 8 -42.77 -15.16 -15.95
N ALA A 9 -41.98 -14.99 -14.87
CA ALA A 9 -41.36 -15.98 -13.98
C ALA A 9 -40.34 -17.01 -14.55
N PRO A 10 -39.32 -17.38 -13.74
CA PRO A 10 -39.46 -18.71 -13.14
C PRO A 10 -39.05 -18.84 -11.67
N LYS A 11 -39.96 -19.50 -10.94
CA LYS A 11 -39.81 -20.43 -9.81
C LYS A 11 -38.42 -20.55 -9.13
N LEU A 12 -38.39 -20.25 -7.83
CA LEU A 12 -37.36 -20.75 -6.92
C LEU A 12 -37.38 -22.28 -6.93
N VAL A 13 -36.24 -22.88 -7.23
CA VAL A 13 -35.98 -24.31 -7.06
C VAL A 13 -35.05 -24.46 -5.88
N ALA A 14 -35.55 -24.96 -4.75
CA ALA A 14 -34.72 -25.31 -3.60
C ALA A 14 -34.04 -26.66 -3.89
N PHE A 15 -32.72 -26.65 -4.08
CA PHE A 15 -31.92 -27.87 -4.13
C PHE A 15 -31.50 -28.28 -2.73
N HIS A 16 -32.05 -29.39 -2.24
CA HIS A 16 -31.48 -30.18 -1.16
C HIS A 16 -30.35 -31.04 -1.73
N GLY A 17 -29.11 -30.74 -1.38
CA GLY A 17 -27.92 -31.55 -1.69
C GLY A 17 -27.01 -31.63 -0.46
N LYS A 18 -26.69 -32.87 -0.04
CA LYS A 18 -25.78 -33.20 1.07
C LYS A 18 -24.34 -32.70 0.83
N PRO A 19 -23.52 -32.51 1.89
CA PRO A 19 -22.26 -31.79 1.79
C PRO A 19 -21.19 -32.68 1.15
N SER A 20 -20.78 -32.33 -0.07
CA SER A 20 -19.56 -32.87 -0.67
C SER A 20 -18.42 -31.92 -0.36
N GLU A 21 -17.54 -32.40 0.52
CA GLU A 21 -16.16 -31.99 0.77
C GLU A 21 -15.62 -30.96 -0.25
N VAL A 22 -15.74 -29.68 0.11
CA VAL A 22 -15.05 -28.59 -0.60
C VAL A 22 -13.60 -28.70 -0.17
N ARG A 23 -12.77 -29.31 -1.03
CA ARG A 23 -11.31 -29.15 -0.91
C ARG A 23 -11.03 -27.66 -1.00
N GLU A 24 -10.72 -27.06 0.15
CA GLU A 24 -10.18 -25.71 0.22
C GLU A 24 -8.90 -25.69 -0.62
N LEU A 25 -9.03 -25.18 -1.84
CA LEU A 25 -7.89 -24.71 -2.61
C LEU A 25 -7.28 -23.56 -1.80
N GLN A 26 -6.26 -23.89 -1.01
CA GLN A 26 -5.38 -22.91 -0.39
C GLN A 26 -4.68 -22.13 -1.51
N VAL A 27 -5.31 -21.03 -1.91
CA VAL A 27 -4.66 -19.98 -2.68
C VAL A 27 -3.64 -19.35 -1.74
N PRO A 28 -2.35 -19.27 -2.12
CA PRO A 28 -1.33 -18.74 -1.23
C PRO A 28 -1.60 -17.25 -0.95
N GLY A 29 -1.86 -16.94 0.33
CA GLY A 29 -1.51 -15.67 0.94
C GLY A 29 -2.29 -14.42 0.51
N ARG A 30 -3.64 -14.43 0.53
CA ARG A 30 -4.33 -13.19 0.90
C ARG A 30 -4.35 -13.10 2.42
N VAL A 31 -3.32 -12.48 2.98
CA VAL A 31 -3.34 -12.06 4.39
C VAL A 31 -4.60 -11.22 4.57
N ASN A 32 -5.49 -11.64 5.47
CA ASN A 32 -6.74 -10.95 5.72
C ASN A 32 -6.41 -9.68 6.54
N HIS A 33 -6.15 -8.55 5.86
CA HIS A 33 -5.84 -7.25 6.50
C HIS A 33 -6.97 -6.69 7.38
N ARG A 34 -8.12 -7.39 7.50
CA ARG A 34 -9.30 -6.97 8.26
C ARG A 34 -9.10 -6.91 9.78
N ASN A 35 -8.02 -7.44 10.33
CA ASN A 35 -7.80 -7.54 11.78
C ASN A 35 -6.56 -6.79 12.31
N VAL A 36 -5.90 -5.95 11.51
CA VAL A 36 -4.76 -5.17 12.02
C VAL A 36 -5.28 -3.90 12.68
N ARG A 37 -5.02 -3.74 13.99
CA ARG A 37 -5.47 -2.55 14.72
C ARG A 37 -4.76 -1.34 14.14
N ILE A 38 -5.45 -0.20 14.11
CA ILE A 38 -4.87 1.07 13.65
C ILE A 38 -3.59 1.41 14.43
N CYS A 39 -3.54 1.06 15.72
CA CYS A 39 -2.35 1.22 16.56
C CYS A 39 -1.15 0.42 16.05
N ASP A 40 -1.38 -0.81 15.58
CA ASP A 40 -0.31 -1.67 15.04
C ASP A 40 0.27 -1.09 13.75
N ARG A 41 -0.55 -0.38 12.95
CA ARG A 41 -0.10 0.37 11.76
C ARG A 41 0.84 1.51 12.15
N HIS A 42 0.48 2.28 13.18
CA HIS A 42 1.29 3.40 13.64
C HIS A 42 2.59 2.97 14.32
N ASN A 43 2.59 1.77 14.92
CA ASN A 43 3.76 1.23 15.58
C ASN A 43 4.67 0.40 14.65
N TYR A 44 4.27 0.13 13.40
CA TYR A 44 5.04 -0.72 12.50
C TYR A 44 6.49 -0.23 12.36
N PHE A 45 6.67 1.01 11.91
CA PHE A 45 7.99 1.61 11.74
C PHE A 45 8.67 1.90 13.08
N LYS A 46 7.90 2.14 14.15
CA LYS A 46 8.43 2.30 15.52
C LYS A 46 9.04 1.01 16.07
N ASN A 47 8.59 -0.14 15.60
CA ASN A 47 9.11 -1.44 16.05
C ASN A 47 10.23 -1.98 15.16
N PHE A 48 10.74 -1.18 14.21
CA PHE A 48 11.88 -1.58 13.40
C PHE A 48 13.11 -1.84 14.25
N ASP A 49 13.93 -2.79 13.79
CA ASP A 49 15.22 -3.10 14.38
C ASP A 49 16.03 -1.79 14.61
N PRO A 50 16.57 -1.57 15.82
CA PRO A 50 17.29 -0.34 16.14
C PRO A 50 18.43 0.00 15.18
N LEU A 51 19.10 -1.00 14.60
CA LEU A 51 20.17 -0.79 13.62
C LEU A 51 19.63 -0.27 12.28
N LEU A 52 18.44 -0.73 11.87
CA LEU A 52 17.76 -0.19 10.68
C LEU A 52 17.32 1.24 10.89
N LYS A 53 16.78 1.55 12.07
CA LYS A 53 16.44 2.93 12.45
C LYS A 53 17.66 3.83 12.47
N GLU A 54 18.76 3.38 13.05
CA GLU A 54 20.01 4.14 13.10
C GLU A 54 20.55 4.41 11.69
N ALA A 55 20.56 3.39 10.82
CA ALA A 55 20.97 3.53 9.43
C ALA A 55 20.07 4.52 8.66
N ALA A 56 18.74 4.43 8.87
CA ALA A 56 17.78 5.36 8.29
C ALA A 56 18.00 6.81 8.78
N PHE A 57 18.23 7.01 10.08
CA PHE A 57 18.51 8.33 10.63
C PHE A 57 19.85 8.90 10.16
N LYS A 58 20.88 8.07 9.90
CA LYS A 58 22.12 8.51 9.25
C LYS A 58 21.85 9.09 7.86
N VAL A 59 20.96 8.46 7.09
CA VAL A 59 20.51 9.00 5.79
C VAL A 59 19.75 10.31 5.99
N ILE A 60 18.77 10.36 6.90
CA ILE A 60 17.93 11.55 7.14
C ILE A 60 18.78 12.78 7.52
N ARG A 61 19.79 12.59 8.37
CA ARG A 61 20.66 13.69 8.86
C ARG A 61 21.78 14.06 7.90
N SER A 62 22.00 13.30 6.83
CA SER A 62 23.06 13.59 5.87
C SER A 62 22.59 14.59 4.82
N ASP A 63 23.41 15.61 4.58
CA ASP A 63 23.20 16.66 3.58
C ASP A 63 23.94 16.37 2.26
N GLY A 64 24.60 15.21 2.15
CA GLY A 64 25.47 14.87 1.02
C GLY A 64 24.79 14.30 -0.24
N TYR A 65 23.45 14.29 -0.29
CA TYR A 65 22.71 13.70 -1.42
C TYR A 65 22.45 14.71 -2.52
N ARG A 66 22.46 14.26 -3.79
CA ARG A 66 22.27 15.14 -4.95
C ARG A 66 20.83 15.61 -5.11
N SER A 67 19.86 14.84 -4.62
CA SER A 67 18.45 15.17 -4.66
C SER A 67 17.68 14.54 -3.50
N SER A 68 16.50 15.09 -3.20
CA SER A 68 15.55 14.49 -2.25
C SER A 68 15.11 13.09 -2.68
N GLN A 69 14.96 12.85 -3.98
CA GLN A 69 14.67 11.52 -4.54
C GLN A 69 15.78 10.51 -4.20
N GLU A 70 17.05 10.87 -4.42
CA GLU A 70 18.17 10.00 -4.07
C GLU A 70 18.17 9.69 -2.56
N LYS A 71 17.96 10.72 -1.73
CA LYS A 71 17.88 10.59 -0.27
C LYS A 71 16.76 9.63 0.15
N VAL A 72 15.58 9.71 -0.46
CA VAL A 72 14.46 8.79 -0.22
C VAL A 72 14.80 7.35 -0.63
N LEU A 73 15.40 7.13 -1.80
CA LEU A 73 15.78 5.79 -2.23
C LEU A 73 16.79 5.14 -1.27
N ARG A 74 17.75 5.94 -0.77
CA ARG A 74 18.73 5.49 0.23
C ARG A 74 18.08 5.21 1.58
N LEU A 75 17.14 6.06 2.00
CA LEU A 75 16.38 5.91 3.24
C LEU A 75 15.57 4.60 3.22
N LEU A 76 14.78 4.38 2.16
CA LEU A 76 13.98 3.17 2.00
C LEU A 76 14.87 1.92 1.91
N SER A 77 16.00 2.01 1.21
CA SER A 77 16.99 0.93 1.18
C SER A 77 17.58 0.62 2.55
N ALA A 78 17.87 1.63 3.37
CA ALA A 78 18.37 1.43 4.74
C ALA A 78 17.34 0.74 5.63
N LEU A 79 16.06 1.01 5.39
CA LEU A 79 14.91 0.36 6.03
C LEU A 79 14.55 -0.99 5.41
N LYS A 80 15.27 -1.45 4.38
CA LYS A 80 14.97 -2.66 3.58
C LYS A 80 13.57 -2.66 2.94
N ILE A 81 13.02 -1.48 2.68
CA ILE A 81 11.74 -1.29 2.00
C ILE A 81 12.00 -1.11 0.52
N LYS A 82 11.34 -1.92 -0.31
CA LYS A 82 11.36 -1.76 -1.77
C LYS A 82 10.09 -1.04 -2.21
N PRO A 83 10.12 0.24 -2.59
CA PRO A 83 8.92 0.94 -3.03
C PRO A 83 8.54 0.59 -4.48
N SER A 84 7.27 0.76 -4.81
CA SER A 84 6.79 0.94 -6.17
C SER A 84 6.55 2.43 -6.39
N ILE A 85 7.23 3.04 -7.37
CA ILE A 85 7.13 4.48 -7.66
C ILE A 85 6.62 4.66 -9.07
N TYR A 86 5.53 5.40 -9.24
CA TYR A 86 4.94 5.64 -10.56
C TYR A 86 4.20 6.98 -10.62
N ALA A 87 4.12 7.55 -11.82
CA ALA A 87 3.35 8.75 -12.06
C ALA A 87 1.86 8.40 -12.26
N VAL A 88 0.97 9.18 -11.65
CA VAL A 88 -0.48 9.03 -11.76
C VAL A 88 -1.01 10.07 -12.74
N LYS A 89 -1.97 9.65 -13.58
CA LYS A 89 -2.69 10.58 -14.46
C LYS A 89 -3.44 11.60 -13.59
N SER A 90 -3.17 12.87 -13.81
CA SER A 90 -3.84 13.96 -13.12
C SER A 90 -4.10 15.12 -14.08
N LEU A 91 -5.02 16.02 -13.70
CA LEU A 91 -5.28 17.26 -14.43
C LEU A 91 -4.26 18.37 -14.09
N SER A 92 -3.33 18.10 -13.17
CA SER A 92 -2.28 19.05 -12.77
C SER A 92 -1.24 19.19 -13.88
N ILE A 93 -0.69 20.39 -14.00
CA ILE A 93 0.45 20.68 -14.89
C ILE A 93 1.69 19.92 -14.42
N GLU A 94 1.86 19.82 -13.10
CA GLU A 94 2.92 19.04 -12.49
C GLU A 94 2.49 17.59 -12.26
N ARG A 95 3.43 16.66 -12.43
CA ARG A 95 3.17 15.23 -12.24
C ARG A 95 2.84 14.92 -10.79
N LEU A 96 1.80 14.11 -10.64
CA LEU A 96 1.47 13.47 -9.37
C LEU A 96 2.26 12.16 -9.28
N ILE A 97 3.06 11.99 -8.24
CA ILE A 97 3.86 10.79 -8.00
C ILE A 97 3.24 9.98 -6.88
N CYS A 98 3.00 8.71 -7.15
CA CYS A 98 2.59 7.72 -6.16
C CYS A 98 3.80 6.87 -5.75
N ILE A 99 3.96 6.71 -4.44
CA ILE A 99 4.94 5.81 -3.82
C ILE A 99 4.19 4.84 -2.93
N GLU A 100 4.18 3.58 -3.34
CA GLU A 100 3.65 2.47 -2.54
C GLU A 100 4.81 1.77 -1.83
N LEU A 101 4.71 1.62 -0.51
CA LEU A 101 5.70 0.88 0.25
C LEU A 101 5.31 -0.59 0.27
N ASN A 102 6.11 -1.45 -0.35
CA ASN A 102 5.90 -2.90 -0.28
C ASN A 102 6.35 -3.42 1.09
N CYS A 103 5.50 -3.23 2.10
CA CYS A 103 5.65 -3.71 3.46
C CYS A 103 4.34 -4.38 3.91
N ASP A 104 4.29 -4.89 5.14
CA ASP A 104 3.10 -5.61 5.66
C ASP A 104 1.84 -4.71 5.80
N PHE A 105 2.00 -3.42 5.47
CA PHE A 105 0.99 -2.38 5.53
C PHE A 105 0.85 -1.69 4.18
N ASP A 106 -0.39 -1.42 3.78
CA ASP A 106 -0.70 -0.64 2.59
C ASP A 106 -0.40 0.85 2.83
N VAL A 107 0.87 1.25 2.73
CA VAL A 107 1.28 2.65 2.80
C VAL A 107 1.41 3.20 1.39
N VAL A 108 0.57 4.17 1.06
CA VAL A 108 0.55 4.88 -0.21
C VAL A 108 0.77 6.36 0.06
N LEU A 109 1.83 6.92 -0.50
CA LEU A 109 2.16 8.34 -0.41
C LEU A 109 1.96 8.96 -1.79
N LEU A 110 1.14 10.00 -1.88
CA LEU A 110 0.74 10.63 -3.14
C LEU A 110 0.85 12.15 -3.03
N ALA A 111 1.71 12.76 -3.84
CA ALA A 111 1.90 14.20 -3.87
C ALA A 111 2.49 14.65 -5.21
N LEU A 112 2.65 15.96 -5.38
CA LEU A 112 3.36 16.54 -6.52
C LEU A 112 4.84 16.10 -6.52
N GLU A 113 5.42 15.95 -7.70
CA GLU A 113 6.82 15.52 -7.88
C GLU A 113 7.82 16.39 -7.10
N SER A 114 7.60 17.70 -7.03
CA SER A 114 8.40 18.66 -6.27
C SER A 114 8.33 18.49 -4.75
N GLN A 115 7.30 17.80 -4.25
CA GLN A 115 6.99 17.71 -2.81
C GLN A 115 7.19 16.29 -2.26
N ILE A 116 6.81 15.27 -3.03
CA ILE A 116 6.64 13.90 -2.56
C ILE A 116 7.86 13.36 -1.80
N TYR A 117 9.07 13.64 -2.29
CA TYR A 117 10.28 13.09 -1.67
C TYR A 117 10.60 13.75 -0.33
N ASN A 118 10.31 15.04 -0.17
CA ASN A 118 10.46 15.71 1.12
C ASN A 118 9.40 15.23 2.11
N GLU A 119 8.17 15.03 1.64
CA GLU A 119 7.08 14.45 2.45
C GLU A 119 7.41 13.04 2.94
N VAL A 120 8.05 12.20 2.10
CA VAL A 120 8.51 10.86 2.51
C VAL A 120 9.58 10.95 3.60
N ILE A 121 10.57 11.84 3.45
CA ILE A 121 11.61 12.03 4.48
C ILE A 121 10.99 12.46 5.80
N LYS A 122 10.04 13.41 5.76
CA LYS A 122 9.31 13.89 6.93
C LYS A 122 8.49 12.76 7.57
N TYR A 123 7.74 12.02 6.77
CA TYR A 123 6.96 10.86 7.22
C TYR A 123 7.82 9.87 8.02
N PHE A 124 8.97 9.45 7.49
CA PHE A 124 9.86 8.54 8.20
C PHE A 124 10.58 9.17 9.40
N THR A 125 10.81 10.48 9.39
CA THR A 125 11.34 11.19 10.57
C THR A 125 10.38 11.05 11.75
N ASP A 126 9.08 11.17 11.51
CA ASP A 126 8.05 11.06 12.55
C ASP A 126 7.75 9.60 12.93
N MET A 127 7.72 8.70 11.95
CA MET A 127 7.27 7.31 12.15
C MET A 127 8.35 6.38 12.73
N LEU A 128 9.63 6.76 12.68
CA LEU A 128 10.72 5.96 13.25
C LEU A 128 10.96 6.23 14.75
N VAL A 129 10.26 7.21 15.35
CA VAL A 129 10.39 7.59 16.78
C VAL A 129 9.42 6.81 17.66
#